data_AF-A0A6V2BML0-F1
#
_entry.id   AF-A0A6V2BML0-F1
#
_cell.length_a   1.000
_cell.length_b   1.000
_cell.length_c   1.000
_cell.angle_alpha   90.00
_cell.angle_beta   90.00
_cell.angle_gamma   90.00
#
_symmetry.space_group_name_H-M   'P 1'
#
loop_
_entity.id
_entity.type
_entity.pdbx_description
1 polymer ?
#
loop_
_entity_poly.entity_id
_entity_poly.type
_entity_poly.pdbx_seq_one_letter_code
_entity_poly.pdbx_strand_id
1 'polypeptide(L)'
;MADEDYGITTTSKKTPLSLTPPTAELKCCPCTCAVPTCNELLERDTRLLRASLLLILLLNIPYGRYILYPFLIFSTWVHEMCHGIAAIMIGGQVEWLNVYPDGSGLAYTMIPDLVYNRAFVAGAGYQGTAVAGGIMLMFRRTVRGPRIGCGLIGIVMLLSCFLWVRNIFGLGALIPMGVALVLSGVCLPKFWIGELYALVAATCCLNAITSIQVLFGTTESSIGGVVRASDATTMEELFLVPYWIWATIWLCLALVMTIIGIVVVVDGGGDNDDSEGSSEKKNVKASEQQELVEFDSVGFSEFDMPPWILNP
;
A
#
# COMPACT_ATOMS: atom_id res chain seq x y z
N MET A 1 58.23 70.25 -30.73
CA MET A 1 58.03 69.10 -31.64
C MET A 1 57.08 68.17 -30.90
N ALA A 2 55.84 68.05 -31.42
CA ALA A 2 54.78 67.05 -31.21
C ALA A 2 55.02 65.89 -30.20
N ASP A 3 54.06 65.29 -29.50
CA ASP A 3 52.59 65.38 -29.39
C ASP A 3 52.18 64.52 -28.16
N GLU A 4 50.91 64.67 -27.76
CA GLU A 4 49.90 63.74 -27.19
C GLU A 4 50.26 62.20 -27.16
N ASP A 5 49.64 61.26 -26.43
CA ASP A 5 48.39 61.17 -25.69
C ASP A 5 48.34 59.88 -24.82
N TYR A 6 47.43 59.89 -23.85
CA TYR A 6 46.62 58.82 -23.19
C TYR A 6 46.90 57.30 -23.28
N GLY A 7 46.60 56.59 -22.18
CA GLY A 7 46.13 55.18 -22.22
C GLY A 7 46.17 54.38 -20.91
N ILE A 8 45.04 54.32 -20.20
CA ILE A 8 44.77 53.54 -18.97
C ILE A 8 44.57 52.04 -19.28
N THR A 9 45.07 51.11 -18.44
CA THR A 9 44.30 49.91 -18.00
C THR A 9 44.96 49.16 -16.84
N THR A 10 44.16 48.98 -15.78
CA THR A 10 44.41 48.21 -14.57
C THR A 10 44.15 46.72 -14.81
N THR A 11 44.96 45.82 -14.23
CA THR A 11 44.45 44.51 -13.75
C THR A 11 45.31 43.99 -12.59
N SER A 12 44.64 43.78 -11.46
CA SER A 12 45.14 43.25 -10.20
C SER A 12 45.41 41.74 -10.30
N LYS A 13 46.59 41.30 -9.85
CA LYS A 13 46.99 39.89 -9.79
C LYS A 13 46.22 39.16 -8.68
N LYS A 14 45.43 38.16 -9.07
CA LYS A 14 44.77 37.21 -8.15
C LYS A 14 45.76 36.14 -7.66
N THR A 15 45.77 35.95 -6.34
CA THR A 15 46.41 34.84 -5.58
C THR A 15 45.78 33.49 -5.96
N PRO A 16 46.54 32.38 -6.07
CA PRO A 16 45.97 31.08 -6.41
C PRO A 16 45.27 30.44 -5.19
N LEU A 17 43.97 30.18 -5.33
CA LEU A 17 43.16 29.44 -4.37
C LEU A 17 43.39 27.94 -4.58
N SER A 18 43.84 27.25 -3.54
CA SER A 18 43.97 25.80 -3.45
C SER A 18 42.59 25.14 -3.61
N LEU A 19 42.36 24.45 -4.73
CA LEU A 19 41.20 23.59 -4.97
C LEU A 19 41.56 22.16 -4.52
N THR A 20 41.21 21.82 -3.28
CA THR A 20 40.97 20.42 -2.92
C THR A 20 39.47 20.16 -3.10
N PRO A 21 39.05 19.14 -3.87
CA PRO A 21 37.63 18.81 -3.95
C PRO A 21 37.18 18.25 -2.59
N PRO A 22 35.99 18.62 -2.08
CA PRO A 22 35.43 17.93 -0.95
C PRO A 22 35.15 16.49 -1.40
N THR A 23 35.82 15.54 -0.76
CA THR A 23 35.39 14.14 -0.77
C THR A 23 34.03 14.11 -0.10
N ALA A 24 32.98 14.29 -0.90
CA ALA A 24 31.64 13.87 -0.55
C ALA A 24 31.72 12.37 -0.34
N GLU A 25 31.93 11.96 0.91
CA GLU A 25 31.60 10.61 1.32
C GLU A 25 30.13 10.41 0.96
N LEU A 26 29.87 9.66 -0.11
CA LEU A 26 28.59 8.99 -0.26
C LEU A 26 28.47 8.09 0.97
N LYS A 27 27.81 8.61 2.01
CA LYS A 27 27.12 7.78 2.99
C LYS A 27 26.06 7.01 2.20
N CYS A 28 26.47 5.89 1.63
CA CYS A 28 25.56 4.79 1.40
C CYS A 28 24.92 4.52 2.76
N CYS A 29 23.68 4.97 2.96
CA CYS A 29 22.87 4.47 4.06
C CYS A 29 22.94 2.95 3.97
N PRO A 30 23.51 2.24 4.94
CA PRO A 30 23.31 0.81 4.96
C PRO A 30 21.80 0.62 5.07
N CYS A 31 21.20 0.00 4.05
CA CYS A 31 19.87 -0.58 4.13
C CYS A 31 19.94 -1.76 5.11
N THR A 32 20.34 -1.51 6.35
CA THR A 32 20.14 -2.44 7.44
C THR A 32 18.64 -2.46 7.65
N CYS A 33 18.01 -3.50 7.11
CA CYS A 33 16.70 -3.97 7.54
C CYS A 33 16.82 -4.38 9.02
N ALA A 34 17.04 -3.41 9.91
CA ALA A 34 17.01 -3.64 11.33
C ALA A 34 15.58 -4.06 11.65
N VAL A 35 15.42 -5.25 12.21
CA VAL A 35 14.11 -5.70 12.68
C VAL A 35 13.71 -4.73 13.80
N PRO A 36 12.63 -3.96 13.63
CA PRO A 36 12.19 -3.01 14.64
C PRO A 36 11.83 -3.75 15.93
N THR A 37 12.13 -3.14 17.06
CA THR A 37 11.71 -3.63 18.38
C THR A 37 10.18 -3.58 18.52
N CYS A 38 9.61 -4.33 19.47
CA CYS A 38 8.16 -4.35 19.69
C CYS A 38 7.57 -2.96 19.97
N ASN A 39 8.30 -2.11 20.72
CA ASN A 39 7.86 -0.76 21.04
C ASN A 39 7.89 0.14 19.80
N GLU A 40 8.93 0.06 18.98
CA GLU A 40 9.01 0.78 17.70
C GLU A 40 7.89 0.35 16.75
N LEU A 41 7.58 -0.95 16.66
CA LEU A 41 6.44 -1.44 15.87
C LEU A 41 5.11 -0.90 16.39
N LEU A 42 4.91 -0.89 17.71
CA LEU A 42 3.69 -0.40 18.34
C LEU A 42 3.48 1.09 18.11
N GLU A 43 4.51 1.92 18.27
CA GLU A 43 4.44 3.36 18.00
C GLU A 43 4.27 3.64 16.51
N ARG A 44 4.95 2.86 15.66
CA ARG A 44 4.93 3.02 14.21
C ARG A 44 3.57 2.64 13.62
N ASP A 45 3.01 1.49 13.99
CA ASP A 45 1.83 0.87 13.35
C ASP A 45 0.60 0.81 14.28
N THR A 46 0.53 1.66 15.31
CA THR A 46 -0.56 1.60 16.31
C THR A 46 -1.95 1.56 15.68
N ARG A 47 -2.17 2.31 14.60
CA ARG A 47 -3.48 2.38 13.92
C ARG A 47 -3.84 1.09 13.20
N LEU A 48 -2.89 0.53 12.44
CA LEU A 48 -3.05 -0.77 11.80
C LEU A 48 -3.35 -1.84 12.85
N LEU A 49 -2.54 -1.89 13.91
CA LEU A 49 -2.70 -2.87 14.98
C LEU A 49 -4.04 -2.72 15.70
N ARG A 50 -4.50 -1.49 15.96
CA ARG A 50 -5.83 -1.22 16.50
C ARG A 50 -6.94 -1.65 15.54
N ALA A 51 -6.80 -1.40 14.24
CA ALA A 51 -7.76 -1.82 13.23
C ALA A 51 -7.83 -3.34 13.12
N SER A 52 -6.69 -4.04 13.10
CA SER A 52 -6.62 -5.49 13.12
C SER A 52 -7.21 -6.09 14.39
N LEU A 53 -6.93 -5.50 15.55
CA LEU A 53 -7.54 -5.92 16.82
C LEU A 53 -9.06 -5.73 16.79
N LEU A 54 -9.54 -4.58 16.27
CA LEU A 54 -10.96 -4.31 16.12
C LEU A 54 -11.64 -5.30 15.17
N LEU A 55 -10.99 -5.67 14.05
CA LEU A 55 -11.44 -6.71 13.12
C LEU A 55 -11.62 -8.05 13.84
N ILE A 56 -10.63 -8.48 14.62
CA ILE A 56 -10.70 -9.72 15.41
C ILE A 56 -11.84 -9.66 16.43
N LEU A 57 -12.01 -8.54 17.13
CA LEU A 57 -13.10 -8.36 18.09
C LEU A 57 -14.47 -8.40 17.42
N LEU A 58 -14.64 -7.71 16.27
CA LEU A 58 -15.90 -7.71 15.52
C LEU A 58 -16.25 -9.10 14.99
N LEU A 59 -15.26 -9.91 14.59
CA LEU A 59 -15.50 -11.29 14.17
C LEU A 59 -16.12 -12.17 15.27
N ASN A 60 -15.88 -11.84 16.55
CA ASN A 60 -16.40 -12.58 17.69
C ASN A 60 -17.76 -12.06 18.21
N ILE A 61 -18.25 -10.94 17.68
CA ILE A 61 -19.53 -10.33 18.10
C ILE A 61 -20.65 -10.72 17.13
N PRO A 62 -21.85 -11.12 17.60
CA PRO A 62 -22.95 -11.61 16.76
C PRO A 62 -23.43 -10.63 15.67
N TYR A 63 -23.15 -9.34 15.79
CA TYR A 63 -23.46 -8.31 14.77
C TYR A 63 -22.25 -7.83 13.98
N GLY A 64 -21.03 -8.13 14.41
CA GLY A 64 -19.82 -7.62 13.74
C GLY A 64 -19.66 -8.20 12.33
N ARG A 65 -20.20 -9.40 12.08
CA ARG A 65 -20.22 -10.03 10.74
C ARG A 65 -20.94 -9.18 9.69
N TYR A 66 -21.94 -8.36 10.06
CA TYR A 66 -22.61 -7.46 9.10
C TYR A 66 -21.73 -6.29 8.68
N ILE A 67 -20.97 -5.72 9.63
CA ILE A 67 -20.03 -4.63 9.36
C ILE A 67 -18.84 -5.14 8.54
N LEU A 68 -18.39 -6.36 8.83
CA LEU A 68 -17.29 -7.01 8.13
C LEU A 68 -17.69 -7.68 6.82
N TYR A 69 -18.98 -7.68 6.49
CA TYR A 69 -19.49 -8.35 5.31
C TYR A 69 -18.81 -7.96 3.98
N PRO A 70 -18.59 -6.67 3.65
CA PRO A 70 -17.87 -6.32 2.42
C PRO A 70 -16.43 -6.83 2.41
N PHE A 71 -15.77 -6.84 3.57
CA PHE A 71 -14.40 -7.36 3.75
C PHE A 71 -14.33 -8.88 3.62
N LEU A 72 -15.37 -9.59 4.08
CA LEU A 72 -15.54 -11.03 3.86
C LEU A 72 -15.68 -11.33 2.37
N ILE A 73 -16.62 -10.69 1.68
CA ILE A 73 -16.85 -10.87 0.23
C ILE A 73 -15.59 -10.55 -0.58
N PHE A 74 -14.88 -9.49 -0.22
CA PHE A 74 -13.60 -9.13 -0.83
C PHE A 74 -12.58 -10.26 -0.70
N SER A 75 -12.38 -10.79 0.51
CA SER A 75 -11.40 -11.84 0.73
C SER A 75 -11.77 -13.15 0.07
N THR A 76 -13.05 -13.50 0.04
CA THR A 76 -13.56 -14.66 -0.71
C THR A 76 -13.23 -14.49 -2.19
N TRP A 77 -13.47 -13.31 -2.76
CA TRP A 77 -13.11 -13.05 -4.16
C TRP A 77 -11.59 -13.18 -4.40
N VAL A 78 -10.74 -12.68 -3.50
CA VAL A 78 -9.28 -12.86 -3.61
C VAL A 78 -8.92 -14.36 -3.62
N HIS A 79 -9.50 -15.14 -2.71
CA HIS A 79 -9.29 -16.59 -2.62
C HIS A 79 -9.64 -17.30 -3.93
N GLU A 80 -10.85 -17.05 -4.45
CA GLU A 80 -11.30 -17.65 -5.72
C GLU A 80 -10.47 -17.21 -6.93
N MET A 81 -10.01 -15.95 -6.94
CA MET A 81 -9.10 -15.46 -7.96
C MET A 81 -7.74 -16.17 -7.90
N CYS A 82 -7.24 -16.51 -6.72
CA CYS A 82 -6.00 -17.27 -6.59
C CYS A 82 -6.10 -18.67 -7.19
N HIS A 83 -7.23 -19.38 -7.01
CA HIS A 83 -7.50 -20.63 -7.74
C HIS A 83 -7.49 -20.42 -9.25
N GLY A 84 -8.16 -19.38 -9.73
CA GLY A 84 -8.24 -19.08 -11.16
C GLY A 84 -6.88 -18.74 -11.79
N ILE A 85 -6.08 -17.92 -11.12
CA ILE A 85 -4.72 -17.57 -11.56
C ILE A 85 -3.83 -18.82 -11.57
N ALA A 86 -3.90 -19.65 -10.52
CA ALA A 86 -3.14 -20.89 -10.46
C ALA A 86 -3.50 -21.85 -11.60
N ALA A 87 -4.80 -21.96 -11.93
CA ALA A 87 -5.26 -22.77 -13.07
C ALA A 87 -4.70 -22.26 -14.40
N ILE A 88 -4.68 -20.95 -14.63
CA ILE A 88 -4.11 -20.35 -15.85
C ILE A 88 -2.59 -20.60 -15.92
N MET A 89 -1.87 -20.50 -14.80
CA MET A 89 -0.42 -20.70 -14.76
C MET A 89 0.03 -22.10 -15.20
N ILE A 90 -0.78 -23.12 -14.92
CA ILE A 90 -0.51 -24.51 -15.31
C ILE A 90 -1.06 -24.86 -16.70
N GLY A 91 -1.50 -23.86 -17.48
CA GLY A 91 -2.05 -24.04 -18.83
C GLY A 91 -3.53 -24.45 -18.86
N GLY A 92 -4.24 -24.30 -17.75
CA GLY A 92 -5.69 -24.45 -17.67
C GLY A 92 -6.44 -23.15 -18.00
N GLN A 93 -7.72 -23.13 -17.70
CA GLN A 93 -8.60 -21.98 -17.89
C GLN A 93 -9.63 -21.85 -16.77
N VAL A 94 -10.14 -20.63 -16.57
CA VAL A 94 -11.24 -20.35 -15.65
C VAL A 94 -12.53 -20.25 -16.46
N GLU A 95 -13.51 -21.11 -16.15
CA GLU A 95 -14.78 -21.10 -16.88
C GLU A 95 -15.72 -20.04 -16.31
N TRP A 96 -15.91 -20.06 -14.99
CA TRP A 96 -16.73 -19.09 -14.26
C TRP A 96 -16.34 -19.01 -12.79
N LEU A 97 -16.70 -17.89 -12.18
CA LEU A 97 -16.49 -17.60 -10.76
C LEU A 97 -17.82 -17.13 -10.16
N ASN A 98 -18.21 -17.72 -9.04
CA ASN A 98 -19.41 -17.34 -8.31
C ASN A 98 -19.06 -16.94 -6.88
N VAL A 99 -19.70 -15.88 -6.41
CA VAL A 99 -19.66 -15.46 -5.00
C VAL A 99 -21.10 -15.48 -4.50
N TYR A 100 -21.30 -15.98 -3.29
CA TYR A 100 -22.62 -16.22 -2.71
C TYR A 100 -22.89 -15.33 -1.49
N PRO A 101 -24.16 -15.10 -1.12
CA PRO A 101 -24.53 -14.22 -0.01
C PRO A 101 -24.09 -14.72 1.38
N ASP A 102 -23.81 -16.00 1.53
CA ASP A 102 -23.29 -16.59 2.78
C ASP A 102 -21.80 -16.26 3.02
N GLY A 103 -21.13 -15.67 2.03
CA GLY A 103 -19.71 -15.37 2.04
C GLY A 103 -18.86 -16.45 1.37
N SER A 104 -19.46 -17.53 0.88
CA SER A 104 -18.76 -18.58 0.15
C SER A 104 -18.48 -18.18 -1.31
N GLY A 105 -17.46 -18.80 -1.89
CA GLY A 105 -17.05 -18.63 -3.28
C GLY A 105 -16.91 -19.96 -3.99
N LEU A 106 -16.93 -19.92 -5.32
CA LEU A 106 -16.61 -21.06 -6.16
C LEU A 106 -16.00 -20.60 -7.49
N ALA A 107 -14.73 -20.90 -7.70
CA ALA A 107 -14.07 -20.83 -8.98
C ALA A 107 -14.11 -22.20 -9.69
N TYR A 108 -14.80 -22.26 -10.82
CA TYR A 108 -14.78 -23.44 -11.67
C TYR A 108 -13.63 -23.33 -12.68
N THR A 109 -12.67 -24.24 -12.56
CA THR A 109 -11.44 -24.24 -13.38
C THR A 109 -11.32 -25.56 -14.15
N MET A 110 -10.88 -25.45 -15.40
CA MET A 110 -10.49 -26.62 -16.20
C MET A 110 -8.97 -26.69 -16.24
N ILE A 111 -8.40 -27.78 -15.75
CA ILE A 111 -6.96 -27.95 -15.60
C ILE A 111 -6.50 -29.26 -16.23
N PRO A 112 -5.24 -29.35 -16.70
CA PRO A 112 -4.71 -30.60 -17.23
C PRO A 112 -4.73 -31.70 -16.17
N ASP A 113 -5.02 -32.93 -16.59
CA ASP A 113 -5.31 -34.06 -15.68
C ASP A 113 -4.03 -34.66 -15.06
N LEU A 114 -3.45 -33.91 -14.12
CA LEU A 114 -2.29 -34.28 -13.33
C LEU A 114 -2.59 -34.04 -11.86
N VAL A 115 -2.23 -35.00 -11.00
CA VAL A 115 -2.44 -34.91 -9.54
C VAL A 115 -1.81 -33.65 -8.97
N TYR A 116 -0.58 -33.33 -9.38
CA TYR A 116 0.14 -32.14 -8.91
C TYR A 116 -0.52 -30.83 -9.35
N ASN A 117 -1.17 -30.80 -10.51
CA ASN A 117 -1.90 -29.64 -11.00
C ASN A 117 -3.13 -29.37 -10.15
N ARG A 118 -3.89 -30.43 -9.83
CA ARG A 118 -5.05 -30.34 -8.92
C ARG A 118 -4.63 -29.87 -7.54
N ALA A 119 -3.54 -30.43 -7.01
CA ALA A 119 -2.99 -30.03 -5.72
C ALA A 119 -2.53 -28.57 -5.69
N PHE A 120 -1.83 -28.12 -6.74
CA PHE A 120 -1.37 -26.74 -6.85
C PHE A 120 -2.53 -25.75 -6.87
N VAL A 121 -3.58 -26.04 -7.65
CA VAL A 121 -4.77 -25.18 -7.71
C VAL A 121 -5.53 -25.23 -6.38
N ALA A 122 -5.74 -26.40 -5.77
CA ALA A 122 -6.43 -26.50 -4.48
C ALA A 122 -5.70 -25.72 -3.36
N GLY A 123 -4.37 -25.80 -3.29
CA GLY A 123 -3.60 -25.03 -2.30
C GLY A 123 -3.56 -23.52 -2.57
N ALA A 124 -3.77 -23.09 -3.82
CA ALA A 124 -3.56 -21.70 -4.23
C ALA A 124 -4.49 -20.69 -3.56
N GLY A 125 -5.73 -21.08 -3.21
CA GLY A 125 -6.68 -20.17 -2.57
C GLY A 125 -6.14 -19.60 -1.25
N TYR A 126 -5.84 -20.48 -0.29
CA TYR A 126 -5.31 -20.10 1.02
C TYR A 126 -3.92 -19.47 0.93
N GLN A 127 -3.01 -20.13 0.21
CA GLN A 127 -1.62 -19.67 0.10
C GLN A 127 -1.54 -18.34 -0.65
N GLY A 128 -2.26 -18.21 -1.75
CA GLY A 128 -2.30 -17.01 -2.58
C GLY A 128 -2.91 -15.82 -1.84
N THR A 129 -4.00 -16.02 -1.08
CA THR A 129 -4.61 -14.95 -0.28
C THR A 129 -3.66 -14.44 0.80
N ALA A 130 -2.95 -15.34 1.49
CA ALA A 130 -1.94 -14.98 2.47
C ALA A 130 -0.77 -14.20 1.84
N VAL A 131 -0.27 -14.66 0.70
CA VAL A 131 0.84 -14.01 -0.02
C VAL A 131 0.42 -12.63 -0.53
N ALA A 132 -0.75 -12.52 -1.14
CA ALA A 132 -1.29 -11.25 -1.63
C ALA A 132 -1.46 -10.24 -0.49
N GLY A 133 -2.07 -10.65 0.63
CA GLY A 133 -2.22 -9.81 1.81
C GLY A 133 -0.88 -9.34 2.39
N GLY A 134 0.10 -10.26 2.51
CA GLY A 134 1.44 -9.93 3.00
C GLY A 134 2.16 -8.92 2.11
N ILE A 135 2.15 -9.14 0.79
CA ILE A 135 2.72 -8.20 -0.19
C ILE A 135 2.04 -6.83 -0.09
N MET A 136 0.71 -6.78 -0.01
CA MET A 136 -0.02 -5.52 0.14
C MET A 136 0.39 -4.78 1.43
N LEU A 137 0.55 -5.50 2.54
CA LEU A 137 1.03 -4.88 3.79
C LEU A 137 2.43 -4.28 3.63
N MET A 138 3.35 -4.92 2.90
CA MET A 138 4.71 -4.40 2.69
C MET A 138 4.71 -3.05 1.95
N PHE A 139 3.80 -2.87 0.98
CA PHE A 139 3.71 -1.64 0.17
C PHE A 139 2.85 -0.53 0.78
N ARG A 140 2.23 -0.77 1.96
CA ARG A 140 1.22 0.13 2.54
C ARG A 140 1.70 1.57 2.82
N ARG A 141 3.02 1.77 2.99
CA ARG A 141 3.60 3.08 3.33
C ARG A 141 4.32 3.77 2.18
N THR A 142 4.37 3.14 1.02
CA THR A 142 4.96 3.78 -0.15
C THR A 142 4.11 4.95 -0.61
N VAL A 143 4.75 5.96 -1.23
CA VAL A 143 4.08 7.19 -1.67
C VAL A 143 2.96 6.91 -2.69
N ARG A 144 3.23 5.98 -3.63
CA ARG A 144 2.30 5.63 -4.73
C ARG A 144 1.61 4.28 -4.56
N GLY A 145 2.11 3.38 -3.70
CA GLY A 145 1.61 2.00 -3.60
C GLY A 145 0.15 1.87 -3.18
N PRO A 146 -0.35 2.58 -2.14
CA PRO A 146 -1.77 2.50 -1.77
C PRO A 146 -2.71 2.92 -2.90
N ARG A 147 -2.33 3.96 -3.67
CA ARG A 147 -3.13 4.46 -4.79
C ARG A 147 -3.14 3.48 -5.96
N ILE A 148 -1.94 3.05 -6.39
CA ILE A 148 -1.79 2.09 -7.49
C ILE A 148 -2.40 0.74 -7.10
N GLY A 149 -2.19 0.30 -5.86
CA GLY A 149 -2.69 -0.96 -5.32
C GLY A 149 -4.21 -1.00 -5.27
N CYS A 150 -4.88 -0.01 -4.66
CA CYS A 150 -6.35 0.05 -4.66
C CYS A 150 -6.91 0.16 -6.09
N GLY A 151 -6.29 0.99 -6.95
CA GLY A 151 -6.71 1.12 -8.34
C GLY A 151 -6.59 -0.20 -9.12
N LEU A 152 -5.45 -0.88 -9.00
CA LEU A 152 -5.20 -2.15 -9.67
C LEU A 152 -6.15 -3.25 -9.19
N ILE A 153 -6.34 -3.39 -7.87
CA ILE A 153 -7.27 -4.36 -7.30
C ILE A 153 -8.69 -4.09 -7.80
N GLY A 154 -9.11 -2.82 -7.81
CA GLY A 154 -10.42 -2.44 -8.33
C GLY A 154 -10.59 -2.76 -9.82
N ILE A 155 -9.58 -2.47 -10.65
CA ILE A 155 -9.59 -2.79 -12.08
C ILE A 155 -9.65 -4.31 -12.29
N VAL A 156 -8.80 -5.08 -11.61
CA VAL A 156 -8.78 -6.55 -11.71
C VAL A 156 -10.12 -7.14 -11.27
N MET A 157 -10.74 -6.58 -10.24
CA MET A 157 -12.08 -6.97 -9.81
C MET A 157 -13.12 -6.74 -10.90
N LEU A 158 -13.16 -5.54 -11.50
CA LEU A 158 -14.09 -5.23 -12.58
C LEU A 158 -13.87 -6.09 -13.83
N LEU A 159 -12.60 -6.34 -14.19
CA LEU A 159 -12.25 -7.24 -15.28
C LEU A 159 -12.71 -8.67 -14.98
N SER A 160 -12.52 -9.16 -13.75
CA SER A 160 -13.00 -10.49 -13.35
C SER A 160 -14.53 -10.58 -13.41
N CYS A 161 -15.25 -9.50 -13.06
CA CYS A 161 -16.71 -9.43 -13.18
C CYS A 161 -17.16 -9.58 -14.63
N PHE A 162 -16.45 -8.93 -15.56
CA PHE A 162 -16.75 -9.03 -16.98
C PHE A 162 -16.43 -10.44 -17.53
N LEU A 163 -15.23 -10.95 -17.22
CA LEU A 163 -14.71 -12.18 -17.83
C LEU A 163 -15.29 -13.45 -17.21
N TRP A 164 -15.40 -13.54 -15.89
CA TRP A 164 -15.65 -14.81 -15.19
C TRP A 164 -16.85 -14.82 -14.25
N VAL A 165 -17.25 -13.68 -13.68
CA VAL A 165 -18.38 -13.68 -12.72
C VAL A 165 -19.70 -13.92 -13.45
N ARG A 166 -20.48 -14.90 -12.99
CA ARG A 166 -21.77 -15.28 -13.62
C ARG A 166 -22.99 -15.24 -12.69
N ASN A 167 -22.80 -14.96 -11.40
CA ASN A 167 -23.89 -14.81 -10.44
C ASN A 167 -24.31 -13.34 -10.26
N ILE A 168 -25.63 -13.08 -10.25
CA ILE A 168 -26.24 -11.76 -10.00
C ILE A 168 -25.75 -11.16 -8.67
N PHE A 169 -25.68 -11.95 -7.60
CA PHE A 169 -25.20 -11.46 -6.31
C PHE A 169 -23.73 -11.03 -6.40
N GLY A 170 -22.88 -11.86 -6.99
CA GLY A 170 -21.47 -11.54 -7.22
C GLY A 170 -21.28 -10.26 -8.02
N LEU A 171 -22.02 -10.09 -9.12
CA LEU A 171 -21.99 -8.86 -9.91
C LEU A 171 -22.46 -7.64 -9.09
N GLY A 172 -23.56 -7.79 -8.35
CA GLY A 172 -24.12 -6.74 -7.51
C GLY A 172 -23.22 -6.31 -6.34
N ALA A 173 -22.40 -7.21 -5.80
CA ALA A 173 -21.47 -6.89 -4.72
C ALA A 173 -20.09 -6.42 -5.23
N LEU A 174 -19.53 -7.11 -6.23
CA LEU A 174 -18.16 -6.88 -6.70
C LEU A 174 -18.05 -5.66 -7.63
N ILE A 175 -19.06 -5.34 -8.45
CA ILE A 175 -18.99 -4.16 -9.34
C ILE A 175 -18.93 -2.86 -8.51
N PRO A 176 -19.85 -2.60 -7.56
CA PRO A 176 -19.77 -1.39 -6.75
C PRO A 176 -18.48 -1.32 -5.93
N MET A 177 -18.02 -2.45 -5.39
CA MET A 177 -16.76 -2.51 -4.64
C MET A 177 -15.54 -2.21 -5.53
N GLY A 178 -15.48 -2.78 -6.73
CA GLY A 178 -14.43 -2.52 -7.71
C GLY A 178 -14.39 -1.05 -8.13
N VAL A 179 -15.54 -0.46 -8.44
CA VAL A 179 -15.67 0.98 -8.75
C VAL A 179 -15.22 1.82 -7.56
N ALA A 180 -15.66 1.49 -6.35
CA ALA A 180 -15.27 2.20 -5.14
C ALA A 180 -13.75 2.16 -4.89
N LEU A 181 -13.10 1.02 -5.12
CA LEU A 181 -11.64 0.88 -4.99
C LEU A 181 -10.88 1.71 -6.04
N VAL A 182 -11.34 1.70 -7.30
CA VAL A 182 -10.75 2.54 -8.36
C VAL A 182 -10.91 4.03 -8.03
N LEU A 183 -12.12 4.46 -7.69
CA LEU A 183 -12.38 5.85 -7.29
C LEU A 183 -11.57 6.23 -6.05
N SER A 184 -11.37 5.31 -5.11
CA SER A 184 -10.56 5.56 -3.93
C SER A 184 -9.09 5.83 -4.30
N GLY A 185 -8.52 5.08 -5.22
CA GLY A 185 -7.14 5.30 -5.69
C GLY A 185 -6.92 6.69 -6.30
N VAL A 186 -7.96 7.25 -6.94
CA VAL A 186 -7.91 8.56 -7.62
C VAL A 186 -8.26 9.70 -6.65
N CYS A 187 -9.39 9.59 -5.96
CA CYS A 187 -10.04 10.69 -5.25
C CYS A 187 -9.61 10.84 -3.79
N LEU A 188 -9.18 9.77 -3.10
CA LEU A 188 -8.91 9.87 -1.66
C LEU A 188 -7.61 10.64 -1.37
N PRO A 189 -7.58 11.48 -0.31
CA PRO A 189 -6.35 12.09 0.19
C PRO A 189 -5.31 11.04 0.59
N LYS A 190 -4.01 11.39 0.50
CA LYS A 190 -2.87 10.49 0.81
C LYS A 190 -3.04 9.73 2.14
N PHE A 191 -3.57 10.40 3.16
CA PHE A 191 -3.87 9.80 4.46
C PHE A 191 -4.89 8.66 4.38
N TRP A 192 -6.10 8.95 3.87
CA TRP A 192 -7.22 8.01 3.88
C TRP A 192 -6.99 6.82 2.96
N ILE A 193 -6.32 7.00 1.82
CA ILE A 193 -6.00 5.89 0.92
C ILE A 193 -4.99 4.91 1.54
N GLY A 194 -4.03 5.42 2.31
CA GLY A 194 -3.07 4.60 3.05
C GLY A 194 -3.77 3.73 4.09
N GLU A 195 -4.67 4.32 4.89
CA GLU A 195 -5.44 3.59 5.91
C GLU A 195 -6.41 2.57 5.28
N LEU A 196 -7.10 2.93 4.19
CA LEU A 196 -7.98 2.00 3.46
C LEU A 196 -7.18 0.82 2.89
N TYR A 197 -6.07 1.08 2.21
CA TYR A 197 -5.24 0.03 1.63
C TYR A 197 -4.66 -0.90 2.70
N ALA A 198 -4.20 -0.33 3.81
CA ALA A 198 -3.72 -1.07 4.97
C ALA A 198 -4.83 -1.96 5.58
N LEU A 199 -6.06 -1.44 5.68
CA LEU A 199 -7.23 -2.18 6.16
C LEU A 199 -7.59 -3.36 5.25
N VAL A 200 -7.61 -3.13 3.92
CA VAL A 200 -7.88 -4.18 2.92
C VAL A 200 -6.79 -5.26 2.97
N ALA A 201 -5.51 -4.87 3.09
CA ALA A 201 -4.39 -5.79 3.21
C ALA A 201 -4.45 -6.63 4.50
N ALA A 202 -4.73 -5.98 5.64
CA ALA A 202 -4.91 -6.65 6.93
C ALA A 202 -6.09 -7.61 6.91
N THR A 203 -7.18 -7.24 6.23
CA THR A 203 -8.35 -8.09 6.04
C THR A 203 -7.99 -9.39 5.31
N CYS A 204 -7.24 -9.33 4.21
CA CYS A 204 -6.78 -10.54 3.50
C CYS A 204 -5.96 -11.45 4.41
N CYS A 205 -5.03 -10.87 5.17
CA CYS A 205 -4.18 -11.63 6.09
C CYS A 205 -5.00 -12.31 7.19
N LEU A 206 -5.89 -11.56 7.84
CA LEU A 206 -6.73 -12.09 8.92
C LEU A 206 -7.71 -13.13 8.41
N ASN A 207 -8.35 -12.91 7.26
CA ASN A 207 -9.26 -13.89 6.67
C ASN A 207 -8.53 -15.16 6.25
N ALA A 208 -7.31 -15.08 5.71
CA ALA A 208 -6.50 -16.27 5.45
C ALA A 208 -6.27 -17.09 6.73
N ILE A 209 -6.00 -16.45 7.86
CA ILE A 209 -5.83 -17.11 9.15
C ILE A 209 -7.15 -17.72 9.65
N THR A 210 -8.25 -16.96 9.65
CA THR A 210 -9.52 -17.43 10.22
C THR A 210 -10.20 -18.49 9.37
N SER A 211 -10.11 -18.40 8.04
CA SER A 211 -10.70 -19.40 7.16
C SER A 211 -10.01 -20.75 7.31
N ILE A 212 -8.69 -20.77 7.55
CA ILE A 212 -7.95 -22.01 7.85
C ILE A 212 -8.31 -22.58 9.23
N GLN A 213 -8.67 -21.73 10.20
CA GLN A 213 -9.17 -22.24 11.49
C GLN A 213 -10.47 -23.04 11.33
N VAL A 214 -11.35 -22.60 10.43
CA VAL A 214 -12.58 -23.34 10.10
C VAL A 214 -12.26 -24.72 9.54
N LEU A 215 -11.19 -24.86 8.74
CA LEU A 215 -10.76 -26.14 8.17
C LEU A 215 -10.42 -27.20 9.22
N PHE A 216 -10.00 -26.82 10.44
CA PHE A 216 -9.77 -27.81 11.50
C PHE A 216 -11.08 -28.39 12.07
N GLY A 217 -12.19 -27.63 11.98
CA GLY A 217 -13.49 -28.00 12.53
C GLY A 217 -14.48 -28.58 11.52
N THR A 218 -14.23 -28.45 10.22
CA THR A 218 -15.15 -28.91 9.16
C THR A 218 -14.41 -29.56 8.00
N THR A 219 -14.74 -30.81 7.71
CA THR A 219 -14.26 -31.56 6.53
C THR A 219 -14.99 -31.12 5.26
N GLU A 220 -16.20 -30.57 5.39
CA GLU A 220 -17.04 -30.15 4.27
C GLU A 220 -17.26 -28.63 4.28
N SER A 221 -17.29 -28.01 3.10
CA SER A 221 -17.66 -26.61 2.91
C SER A 221 -19.04 -26.50 2.27
N SER A 222 -19.95 -25.75 2.90
CA SER A 222 -21.22 -25.39 2.27
C SER A 222 -20.99 -24.19 1.37
N ILE A 223 -21.11 -24.40 0.06
CA ILE A 223 -20.92 -23.36 -0.96
C ILE A 223 -22.26 -23.11 -1.63
N GLY A 224 -22.87 -21.97 -1.33
CA GLY A 224 -24.21 -21.63 -1.82
C GLY A 224 -25.28 -22.63 -1.37
N GLY A 225 -25.13 -23.22 -0.17
CA GLY A 225 -26.05 -24.22 0.38
C GLY A 225 -25.82 -25.65 -0.13
N VAL A 226 -24.81 -25.89 -0.98
CA VAL A 226 -24.43 -27.23 -1.43
C VAL A 226 -23.13 -27.64 -0.77
N VAL A 227 -23.15 -28.80 -0.12
CA VAL A 227 -21.98 -29.41 0.52
C VAL A 227 -20.98 -29.85 -0.55
N ARG A 228 -19.74 -29.36 -0.47
CA ARG A 228 -18.62 -29.74 -1.33
C ARG A 228 -17.39 -30.06 -0.50
N ALA A 229 -16.46 -30.78 -1.11
CA ALA A 229 -15.12 -30.98 -0.56
C ALA A 229 -14.42 -29.62 -0.42
N SER A 230 -13.78 -29.40 0.72
CA SER A 230 -12.87 -28.27 0.92
C SER A 230 -11.56 -28.48 0.15
N ASP A 231 -10.77 -27.41 0.01
CA ASP A 231 -9.43 -27.51 -0.60
C ASP A 231 -8.52 -28.46 0.18
N ALA A 232 -8.63 -28.49 1.52
CA ALA A 232 -7.81 -29.36 2.36
C ALA A 232 -8.21 -30.84 2.23
N THR A 233 -9.51 -31.13 2.10
CA THR A 233 -9.96 -32.49 1.82
C THR A 233 -9.60 -32.94 0.41
N THR A 234 -9.58 -32.02 -0.55
CA THR A 234 -9.05 -32.32 -1.89
C THR A 234 -7.57 -32.72 -1.82
N MET A 235 -6.76 -32.03 -1.01
CA MET A 235 -5.37 -32.41 -0.78
C MET A 235 -5.21 -33.76 -0.06
N GLU A 236 -6.12 -34.06 0.87
CA GLU A 236 -6.17 -35.37 1.54
C GLU A 236 -6.48 -36.50 0.57
N GLU A 237 -7.47 -36.33 -0.32
CA GLU A 237 -7.80 -37.33 -1.33
C GLU A 237 -6.65 -37.58 -2.32
N LEU A 238 -5.88 -36.54 -2.66
CA LEU A 238 -4.77 -36.64 -3.62
C LEU A 238 -3.51 -37.28 -3.03
N PHE A 239 -3.16 -36.98 -1.77
CA PHE A 239 -1.91 -37.41 -1.15
C PHE A 239 -2.08 -38.42 -0.01
N LEU A 240 -3.31 -38.74 0.40
CA LEU A 240 -3.63 -39.58 1.55
C LEU A 240 -3.02 -39.04 2.87
N VAL A 241 -2.78 -37.72 2.92
CA VAL A 241 -2.28 -37.00 4.10
C VAL A 241 -3.46 -36.25 4.72
N PRO A 242 -3.72 -36.40 6.03
CA PRO A 242 -4.88 -35.78 6.68
C PRO A 242 -5.01 -34.27 6.43
N TYR A 243 -6.25 -33.80 6.21
CA TYR A 243 -6.55 -32.39 5.91
C TYR A 243 -5.95 -31.39 6.92
N TRP A 244 -5.85 -31.73 8.20
CA TRP A 244 -5.34 -30.85 9.26
C TRP A 244 -3.84 -30.54 9.12
N ILE A 245 -3.06 -31.42 8.49
CA ILE A 245 -1.63 -31.16 8.22
C ILE A 245 -1.51 -30.05 7.18
N TRP A 246 -2.29 -30.13 6.09
CA TRP A 246 -2.32 -29.10 5.06
C TRP A 246 -2.82 -27.76 5.61
N ALA A 247 -3.90 -27.79 6.40
CA ALA A 247 -4.39 -26.61 7.10
C ALA A 247 -3.30 -25.99 7.99
N THR A 248 -2.52 -26.79 8.73
CA THR A 248 -1.43 -26.28 9.58
C THR A 248 -0.32 -25.63 8.76
N ILE A 249 0.09 -26.25 7.64
CA ILE A 249 1.10 -25.69 6.74
C ILE A 249 0.65 -24.34 6.19
N TRP A 250 -0.59 -24.24 5.73
CA TRP A 250 -1.14 -22.99 5.19
C TRP A 250 -1.31 -21.92 6.29
N LEU A 251 -1.70 -22.32 7.50
CA LEU A 251 -1.80 -21.42 8.64
C LEU A 251 -0.43 -20.83 8.99
N CYS A 252 0.61 -21.67 9.06
CA CYS A 252 1.98 -21.22 9.31
C CYS A 252 2.44 -20.23 8.23
N LEU A 253 2.17 -20.51 6.95
CA LEU A 253 2.48 -19.59 5.86
C LEU A 253 1.74 -18.25 6.02
N ALA A 254 0.44 -18.29 6.33
CA ALA A 254 -0.36 -17.08 6.54
C ALA A 254 0.18 -16.21 7.68
N LEU A 255 0.56 -16.83 8.81
CA LEU A 255 1.19 -16.13 9.93
C LEU A 255 2.53 -15.52 9.55
N VAL A 256 3.40 -16.27 8.87
CA VAL A 256 4.70 -15.78 8.41
C VAL A 256 4.54 -14.60 7.46
N MET A 257 3.66 -14.70 6.45
CA MET A 257 3.43 -13.61 5.51
C MET A 257 2.83 -12.36 6.18
N THR A 258 1.96 -12.56 7.16
CA THR A 258 1.40 -11.45 7.95
C THR A 258 2.49 -10.76 8.78
N ILE A 259 3.34 -11.53 9.46
CA ILE A 259 4.46 -10.99 10.27
C ILE A 259 5.44 -10.25 9.36
N ILE A 260 5.84 -10.84 8.23
CA ILE A 260 6.72 -10.19 7.24
C ILE A 260 6.08 -8.89 6.75
N GLY A 261 4.80 -8.90 6.38
CA GLY A 261 4.12 -7.70 5.90
C GLY A 261 4.03 -6.58 6.94
N ILE A 262 3.88 -6.92 8.22
CA ILE A 262 3.87 -5.92 9.30
C ILE A 262 5.29 -5.39 9.53
N VAL A 263 6.29 -6.26 9.65
CA VAL A 263 7.67 -5.92 10.02
C VAL A 263 8.40 -5.22 8.88
N VAL A 264 8.41 -5.86 7.70
CA VAL A 264 9.08 -5.37 6.49
C VAL A 264 8.16 -4.37 5.80
N VAL A 265 8.52 -3.11 5.88
CA VAL A 265 7.85 -2.03 5.16
C VAL A 265 8.81 -1.53 4.11
N VAL A 266 8.36 -1.50 2.86
CA VAL A 266 9.07 -0.79 1.81
C VAL A 266 8.80 0.69 2.01
N ASP A 267 9.79 1.42 2.51
CA ASP A 267 9.72 2.88 2.53
C ASP A 267 9.82 3.36 1.08
N GLY A 268 8.76 4.02 0.62
CA GLY A 268 8.80 4.71 -0.66
C GLY A 268 9.78 5.86 -0.51
N GLY A 269 11.00 5.69 -1.03
CA GLY A 269 12.01 6.75 -1.05
C GLY A 269 11.34 8.07 -1.41
N GLY A 270 11.50 9.06 -0.53
CA GLY A 270 10.91 10.38 -0.75
C GLY A 270 11.36 10.87 -2.11
N ASP A 271 10.40 11.21 -2.97
CA ASP A 271 10.67 12.10 -4.09
C ASP A 271 11.26 13.36 -3.45
N ASN A 272 12.55 13.61 -3.65
CA ASN A 272 13.26 14.80 -3.18
C ASN A 272 12.76 16.09 -3.87
N ASP A 273 11.73 16.02 -4.70
CA ASP A 273 11.19 17.15 -5.48
C ASP A 273 10.32 18.13 -4.66
N ASP A 274 9.81 17.75 -3.49
CA ASP A 274 9.02 18.67 -2.65
C ASP A 274 9.89 19.62 -1.78
N SER A 275 11.20 19.36 -1.71
CA SER A 275 12.16 20.16 -0.92
C SER A 275 12.57 21.45 -1.63
N GLU A 276 12.66 21.46 -2.96
CA GLU A 276 13.03 22.66 -3.71
C GLU A 276 11.88 23.68 -3.75
N GLY A 277 10.63 23.23 -3.96
CA GLY A 277 9.47 24.14 -4.00
C GLY A 277 9.09 24.78 -2.66
N SER A 278 9.43 24.15 -1.52
CA SER A 278 9.21 24.72 -0.18
C SER A 278 10.36 25.61 0.28
N SER A 279 11.60 25.26 -0.06
CA SER A 279 12.77 26.08 0.24
C SER A 279 12.84 27.33 -0.63
N GLU A 280 12.43 27.26 -1.90
CA GLU A 280 12.33 28.42 -2.80
C GLU A 280 11.20 29.36 -2.35
N LYS A 281 10.02 28.84 -1.95
CA LYS A 281 8.96 29.68 -1.38
C LYS A 281 9.32 30.29 -0.02
N LYS A 282 10.14 29.63 0.80
CA LYS A 282 10.67 30.21 2.04
C LYS A 282 11.73 31.28 1.77
N ASN A 283 12.62 31.06 0.79
CA ASN A 283 13.64 32.05 0.41
C ASN A 283 13.02 33.29 -0.24
N VAL A 284 11.98 33.14 -1.08
CA VAL A 284 11.26 34.28 -1.67
C VAL A 284 10.51 35.09 -0.60
N LYS A 285 9.88 34.43 0.39
CA LYS A 285 9.26 35.14 1.52
C LYS A 285 10.28 35.78 2.46
N ALA A 286 11.45 35.16 2.64
CA ALA A 286 12.54 35.73 3.43
C ALA A 286 13.14 36.95 2.73
N SER A 287 13.33 36.92 1.40
CA SER A 287 13.82 38.08 0.64
C SER A 287 12.81 39.23 0.63
N GLU A 288 11.50 38.97 0.47
CA GLU A 288 10.47 40.01 0.59
C GLU A 288 10.42 40.63 2.00
N GLN A 289 10.57 39.83 3.06
CA GLN A 289 10.61 40.36 4.42
C GLN A 289 11.90 41.14 4.73
N GLN A 290 13.03 40.76 4.12
CA GLN A 290 14.30 41.44 4.32
C GLN A 290 14.35 42.77 3.56
N GLU A 291 13.73 42.85 2.38
CA GLU A 291 13.57 44.10 1.62
C GLU A 291 12.62 45.10 2.31
N LEU A 292 11.57 44.61 2.98
CA LEU A 292 10.67 45.44 3.79
C LEU A 292 11.32 45.95 5.09
N VAL A 293 12.23 45.19 5.70
CA VAL A 293 12.97 45.62 6.90
C VAL A 293 14.12 46.58 6.54
N GLU A 294 14.72 46.46 5.35
CA GLU A 294 15.76 47.37 4.89
C GLU A 294 15.19 48.77 4.54
N PHE A 295 13.94 48.83 4.05
CA PHE A 295 13.25 50.10 3.79
C PHE A 295 12.91 50.91 5.06
N ASP A 296 12.69 50.25 6.21
CA ASP A 296 12.47 50.91 7.50
C ASP A 296 13.79 51.37 8.17
N SER A 297 14.95 51.00 7.62
CA SER A 297 16.28 51.32 8.20
C SER A 297 17.00 52.49 7.52
N VAL A 298 16.42 53.06 6.45
CA VAL A 298 16.90 54.34 5.90
C VAL A 298 16.39 55.46 6.79
N GLY A 299 17.22 55.83 7.77
CA GLY A 299 16.97 56.87 8.74
C GLY A 299 16.49 58.18 8.09
N PHE A 300 15.35 58.65 8.56
CA PHE A 300 14.88 60.02 8.36
C PHE A 300 15.77 60.95 9.21
N SER A 301 16.93 61.33 8.67
CA SER A 301 17.75 62.40 9.25
C SER A 301 17.12 63.76 8.90
N GLU A 302 16.75 64.49 9.95
CA GLU A 302 16.60 65.95 10.03
C GLU A 302 16.51 66.70 8.70
N PHE A 303 15.29 67.09 8.32
CA PHE A 303 15.09 68.20 7.39
C PHE A 303 14.88 69.48 8.20
N ASP A 304 15.85 70.38 8.10
CA ASP A 304 15.82 71.73 8.64
C ASP A 304 14.53 72.48 8.24
N MET A 305 13.78 72.94 9.23
CA MET A 305 12.71 73.92 9.03
C MET A 305 13.30 75.33 8.95
N PRO A 306 12.97 76.14 7.92
CA PRO A 306 13.38 77.54 7.85
C PRO A 306 12.63 78.41 8.87
N PRO A 307 13.27 79.47 9.42
CA PRO A 307 12.73 80.25 10.53
C PRO A 307 11.83 81.37 10.03
N TRP A 308 10.54 81.09 9.89
CA TRP A 308 9.49 82.12 9.95
C TRP A 308 8.14 81.42 10.10
N ILE A 309 7.66 81.31 11.33
CA ILE A 309 6.26 81.36 11.78
C ILE A 309 6.32 81.03 13.28
N LEU A 310 6.56 82.08 14.07
CA LEU A 310 6.22 82.13 15.49
C LEU A 310 5.22 83.27 15.67
N ASN A 311 3.97 82.86 15.93
CA ASN A 311 2.92 83.47 16.76
C ASN A 311 2.34 84.88 16.44
N PRO A 312 1.09 85.16 16.89
CA PRO A 312 0.10 84.29 17.57
C PRO A 312 -1.15 83.97 16.72
#